data_AF-A0A1I6NQS4-F1
#
_entry.id   AF-A0A1I6NQS4-F1
#
_cell.length_a   1.000
_cell.length_b   1.000
_cell.length_c   1.000
_cell.angle_alpha   90.00
_cell.angle_beta   90.00
_cell.angle_gamma   90.00
#
_symmetry.space_group_name_H-M   'P 1'
#
loop_
_entity.id
_entity.type
_entity.pdbx_description
1 polymer ?
#
loop_
_entity_poly.entity_id
_entity_poly.type
_entity_poly.pdbx_seq_one_letter_code
_entity_poly.pdbx_strand_id
1 'polypeptide(L)' 'MENTRKLIQILTRIQIISSIFWVILLIVCYQVLGESNKEISLILICGFFIEFLLISSSKNKLKKKSQKITNGNTVYNP' A
#
# COMPACT_ATOMS: atom_id res chain seq x y z
N MET A 1 -17.49 -1.42 14.00
CA MET A 1 -16.49 -0.53 13.35
C MET A 1 -15.06 -0.70 13.87
N GLU A 2 -14.84 -1.42 14.97
CA GLU A 2 -13.51 -1.55 15.60
C GLU A 2 -12.51 -2.39 14.78
N ASN A 3 -12.96 -3.51 14.21
CA ASN A 3 -12.11 -4.40 13.39
C ASN A 3 -11.54 -3.71 12.16
N THR A 4 -12.29 -2.82 11.51
CA THR A 4 -11.84 -2.10 10.32
C THR A 4 -10.72 -1.11 10.61
N ARG A 5 -10.77 -0.44 11.77
CA ARG A 5 -9.66 0.43 12.24
C ARG A 5 -8.39 -0.38 12.51
N LYS A 6 -8.51 -1.53 13.18
CA LYS A 6 -7.39 -2.45 13.43
C LYS A 6 -6.75 -2.91 12.11
N LEU A 7 -7.57 -3.29 11.11
CA LEU A 7 -7.08 -3.70 9.79
C LEU A 7 -6.36 -2.58 9.02
N ILE A 8 -6.87 -1.34 9.04
CA ILE A 8 -6.19 -0.17 8.42
C ILE A 8 -4.84 0.11 9.08
N GLN A 9 -4.77 -0.05 10.40
CA GLN A 9 -3.55 0.15 11.17
C GLN A 9 -2.51 -0.94 10.85
N ILE A 10 -2.95 -2.20 10.71
CA ILE A 10 -2.13 -3.32 10.27
C ILE A 10 -1.63 -3.12 8.83
N LEU A 11 -2.51 -2.72 7.90
CA LEU A 11 -2.13 -2.41 6.52
C LEU A 11 -1.07 -1.31 6.45
N THR A 12 -1.21 -0.28 7.27
CA THR A 12 -0.23 0.83 7.33
C THR A 12 1.12 0.36 7.86
N ARG A 13 1.15 -0.53 8.86
CA ARG A 13 2.40 -1.15 9.34
C ARG A 13 3.04 -2.03 8.27
N ILE A 14 2.26 -2.84 7.55
CA ILE A 14 2.74 -3.68 6.45
C ILE A 14 3.30 -2.83 5.31
N GLN A 15 2.64 -1.71 4.97
CA GLN A 15 3.11 -0.77 3.95
C GLN A 15 4.48 -0.17 4.29
N ILE A 16 4.72 0.14 5.57
CA ILE A 16 6.01 0.66 6.04
C ILE A 16 7.10 -0.41 5.94
N ILE A 17 6.81 -1.64 6.36
CA ILE A 17 7.77 -2.76 6.27
C ILE A 17 8.10 -3.07 4.80
N SER A 18 7.09 -3.12 3.93
CA SER A 18 7.26 -3.30 2.48
C SER A 18 8.13 -2.18 1.87
N SER A 19 7.93 -0.92 2.29
CA SER A 19 8.75 0.20 1.82
C SER A 19 10.24 0.05 2.21
N ILE A 20 10.53 -0.42 3.43
CA ILE A 20 11.92 -0.63 3.89
C ILE A 20 12.56 -1.76 3.08
N PHE A 21 11.82 -2.85 2.87
CA PHE A 21 12.29 -4.00 2.09
C PHE A 21 12.62 -3.60 0.65
N TRP A 22 11.79 -2.75 0.04
CA TRP A 22 12.01 -2.22 -1.30
C TRP A 22 13.25 -1.35 -1.43
N VAL A 23 13.55 -0.51 -0.44
CA VAL A 23 14.78 0.30 -0.42
C VAL A 23 16.02 -0.60 -0.35
N ILE A 24 15.98 -1.63 0.50
CA ILE A 24 17.08 -2.61 0.60
C ILE A 24 17.24 -3.35 -0.72
N LEU A 25 16.14 -3.81 -1.34
CA LEU A 25 16.15 -4.51 -2.62
C LEU A 25 16.71 -3.62 -3.74
N LEU A 26 16.38 -2.33 -3.76
CA LEU A 26 16.91 -1.37 -4.72
C LEU A 26 18.41 -1.13 -4.53
N ILE A 27 18.88 -1.02 -3.30
CA ILE A 27 20.32 -0.86 -3.01
C ILE A 27 21.10 -2.11 -3.44
N VAL A 28 20.58 -3.30 -3.10
CA VAL A 28 21.19 -4.58 -3.49
C VAL A 28 21.17 -4.75 -5.00
N CYS A 29 20.05 -4.47 -5.67
CA CYS A 29 20.02 -4.48 -7.14
C CYS A 29 21.01 -3.46 -7.70
N TYR A 30 21.06 -2.24 -7.19
CA TYR A 30 21.98 -1.24 -7.71
C TYR A 30 23.45 -1.68 -7.61
N GLN A 31 23.83 -2.35 -6.51
CA GLN A 31 25.18 -2.90 -6.35
C GLN A 31 25.45 -4.15 -7.19
N VAL A 32 24.48 -5.07 -7.29
CA VAL A 32 24.64 -6.38 -7.95
C VAL A 32 24.51 -6.27 -9.47
N LEU A 33 23.63 -5.41 -9.96
CA LEU A 33 23.20 -5.44 -11.37
C LEU A 33 24.12 -4.63 -12.30
N GLY A 34 24.95 -3.74 -11.76
CA GLY A 34 25.88 -2.93 -12.55
C GLY A 34 25.20 -2.09 -13.64
N GLU A 35 25.99 -1.38 -14.44
CA GLU A 35 25.49 -0.42 -15.44
C GLU A 35 24.69 -1.05 -16.60
N SER A 36 24.84 -2.36 -16.83
CA SER A 36 24.27 -3.05 -18.00
C SER A 36 22.78 -3.38 -17.87
N ASN A 37 22.20 -3.27 -16.68
CA ASN A 37 20.86 -3.79 -16.39
C ASN A 37 19.89 -2.70 -15.92
N LYS A 38 20.01 -1.49 -16.49
CA LYS A 38 19.12 -0.36 -16.22
C LYS A 38 17.64 -0.72 -16.39
N GLU A 39 17.31 -1.59 -17.35
CA GLU A 39 15.94 -2.08 -17.60
C GLU A 39 15.35 -2.82 -16.41
N ILE A 40 16.13 -3.69 -15.76
CA ILE A 40 15.69 -4.46 -14.59
C ILE A 40 15.48 -3.54 -13.39
N SER A 41 16.34 -2.53 -13.22
CA SER A 41 16.17 -1.51 -12.18
C SER A 41 14.87 -0.70 -12.37
N LEU A 42 14.47 -0.48 -13.63
CA LEU A 42 13.23 0.19 -14.01
C LEU A 42 12.01 -0.70 -13.75
N ILE A 43 12.10 -2.00 -14.03
CA ILE A 43 11.08 -3.00 -13.67
C ILE A 43 10.91 -3.07 -12.15
N LEU A 44 12.01 -3.02 -11.38
CA LEU A 44 11.96 -2.94 -9.92
C LEU A 44 11.20 -1.68 -9.46
N ILE A 45 11.58 -0.50 -9.95
CA ILE A 45 10.89 0.76 -9.58
C ILE A 45 9.39 0.68 -9.93
N CYS A 46 9.04 0.11 -11.09
CA CYS A 46 7.66 -0.07 -11.51
C CYS A 46 6.89 -1.05 -10.60
N GLY A 47 7.52 -2.17 -10.22
CA GLY A 47 6.95 -3.12 -9.27
C GLY A 47 6.62 -2.46 -7.93
N PHE A 48 7.53 -1.65 -7.41
CA PHE A 48 7.30 -0.87 -6.19
C PHE A 48 6.11 0.08 -6.33
N PHE A 49 6.04 0.83 -7.43
CA PHE A 49 4.96 1.78 -7.65
C PHE A 49 3.59 1.11 -7.77
N ILE A 50 3.50 -0.05 -8.43
CA ILE A 50 2.25 -0.81 -8.54
C ILE A 50 1.81 -1.31 -7.17
N GLU A 51 2.71 -1.88 -6.38
CA GLU A 51 2.41 -2.39 -5.04
C GLU A 51 2.01 -1.24 -4.09
N PHE A 52 2.69 -0.10 -4.19
CA PHE A 52 2.35 1.13 -3.48
C PHE A 52 0.98 1.70 -3.89
N LEU A 53 0.64 1.66 -5.19
CA LEU A 53 -0.66 2.09 -5.70
C LEU A 53 -1.76 1.13 -5.23
N LEU A 54 -1.51 -0.17 -5.26
CA LEU A 54 -2.46 -1.20 -4.82
C LEU A 54 -2.79 -1.06 -3.33
N ILE A 55 -1.76 -0.91 -2.49
CA ILE A 55 -1.94 -0.74 -1.05
C ILE A 55 -2.60 0.62 -0.71
N SER A 56 -2.26 1.69 -1.44
CA SER A 56 -2.91 3.00 -1.31
C SER A 56 -4.37 2.96 -1.75
N SER A 57 -4.68 2.26 -2.83
CA SER A 57 -6.04 2.06 -3.33
C SER A 57 -6.90 1.28 -2.31
N SER A 58 -6.33 0.25 -1.69
CA SER A 58 -6.98 -0.52 -0.62
C SER A 58 -7.36 0.38 0.57
N LYS A 59 -6.46 1.27 1.00
CA LYS A 59 -6.76 2.30 2.03
C LYS A 59 -7.87 3.27 1.59
N ASN A 60 -7.93 3.66 0.33
CA ASN A 60 -8.97 4.56 -0.20
C ASN A 60 -10.36 3.91 -0.31
N LYS A 61 -10.45 2.62 -0.66
CA LYS A 61 -11.72 1.86 -0.66
C LYS A 61 -12.33 1.76 0.75
N LEU A 62 -11.50 1.64 1.78
CA LEU A 62 -11.94 1.66 3.18
C LEU A 62 -12.52 3.02 3.59
N LYS A 63 -11.91 4.12 3.13
CA LYS A 63 -12.42 5.48 3.36
C LYS A 63 -13.81 5.69 2.72
N LYS A 64 -14.00 5.24 1.48
CA LYS A 64 -15.29 5.29 0.77
C LYS A 64 -16.39 4.47 1.47
N LYS A 65 -16.04 3.34 2.07
CA LYS A 65 -17.01 2.50 2.83
C LYS A 65 -17.43 3.16 4.14
N SER A 66 -16.51 3.82 4.85
CA SER A 66 -16.86 4.62 6.04
C SER A 66 -17.77 5.80 5.70
N GLN A 67 -17.49 6.51 4.60
CA GLN A 67 -18.28 7.68 4.19
C GLN A 67 -19.68 7.31 3.66
N LYS A 68 -19.83 6.14 3.03
CA LYS A 68 -21.15 5.63 2.61
C LYS A 68 -22.03 5.24 3.81
N ILE A 69 -21.43 4.83 4.93
CA ILE A 69 -22.16 4.60 6.19
C ILE A 69 -22.48 5.93 6.87
N THR A 70 -21.61 6.95 6.81
CA THR A 70 -21.93 8.28 7.35
C THR A 70 -23.01 9.02 6.54
N ASN A 71 -23.04 8.85 5.22
CA ASN A 71 -24.06 9.44 4.34
C ASN A 71 -25.32 8.56 4.18
N GLY A 72 -25.43 7.48 4.97
CA GLY A 72 -26.47 6.44 4.84
C GLY A 72 -27.18 6.08 6.14
N ASN A 73 -27.17 6.97 7.15
CA ASN A 73 -27.95 6.81 8.37
C ASN A 73 -29.00 7.92 8.51
N THR A 74 -30.14 7.74 7.86
CA THR A 74 -31.44 7.78 8.55
C THR A 74 -32.13 6.53 8.00
N VAL A 75 -32.49 5.49 8.72
CA VAL A 75 -32.89 5.25 10.11
C VAL A 75 -32.64 3.75 10.32
N TYR A 76 -32.26 3.31 11.52
CA TYR A 76 -32.88 2.16 12.19
C TYR A 76 -32.29 2.07 13.60
N ASN A 77 -33.13 2.50 14.54
CA ASN A 77 -33.18 2.13 15.95
C ASN A 77 -34.42 1.23 16.10
N PRO A 78 -34.52 0.33 17.10
CA PRO A 78 -33.51 -0.31 17.94
C PRO A 78 -33.05 -1.68 17.41
#